data_AF-A0A382ZHN1-F1
#
_entry.id   AF-A0A382ZHN1-F1
#
_cell.length_a   1.000
_cell.length_b   1.000
_cell.length_c   1.000
_cell.angle_alpha   90.00
_cell.angle_beta   90.00
_cell.angle_gamma   90.00
#
_symmetry.space_group_name_H-M   'P 1'
#
loop_
_entity.id
_entity.type
_entity.pdbx_description
1 polymer ?
#
loop_
_entity_poly.entity_id
_entity_poly.type
_entity_poly.pdbx_seq_one_letter_code
_entity_poly.pdbx_strand_id
1 'polypeptide(L)'
;MTKVISGESCCSSESDRTIFDYADFLDVKLASTCFRSGECHECIVEVDADTGVVSEKTDSEVFLPDGYRLACQAYVHSGGGEIRFEPLNRKPRILTSTVVNTEHEVLDPLISVRNSEVFYGDLSVDRYRGGCYGLALDLGTTTIVMELVDLESGLVCTSASAENPQSFGGSDVMSRISYSSRSDYFEELQKATVSAINRVTQKMCDEAG
;
A
#
# COMPACT_ATOMS: atom_id res chain seq x y z
N MET A 1 -33.98 -10.79 -2.43
CA MET A 1 -32.57 -10.49 -2.73
C MET A 1 -31.92 -10.06 -1.44
N THR A 2 -30.70 -10.49 -1.20
CA THR A 2 -29.90 -10.09 -0.04
C THR A 2 -29.25 -8.75 -0.35
N LYS A 3 -29.13 -7.84 0.62
CA LYS A 3 -28.48 -6.55 0.41
C LYS A 3 -26.99 -6.65 0.73
N VAL A 4 -26.14 -6.24 -0.22
CA VAL A 4 -24.68 -6.28 -0.09
C VAL A 4 -24.14 -4.86 0.05
N ILE A 5 -23.31 -4.61 1.07
CA ILE A 5 -22.86 -3.27 1.46
C ILE A 5 -21.35 -3.26 1.67
N SER A 6 -20.68 -2.21 1.17
CA SER A 6 -19.30 -1.88 1.51
C SER A 6 -19.12 -0.36 1.56
N GLY A 7 -18.64 0.16 2.68
CA GLY A 7 -18.59 1.59 2.96
C GLY A 7 -19.99 2.24 2.87
N GLU A 8 -20.11 3.19 1.94
CA GLU A 8 -21.33 3.93 1.62
C GLU A 8 -22.10 3.34 0.41
N SER A 9 -21.50 2.38 -0.30
CA SER A 9 -22.06 1.77 -1.51
C SER A 9 -22.86 0.50 -1.17
N CYS A 10 -23.94 0.24 -1.90
CA CYS A 10 -24.70 -1.00 -1.76
C CYS A 10 -25.33 -1.48 -3.07
N CYS A 11 -25.51 -2.78 -3.19
CA CYS A 11 -26.23 -3.43 -4.28
C CYS A 11 -27.12 -4.57 -3.77
N SER A 12 -27.98 -5.09 -4.65
CA SER A 12 -28.79 -6.28 -4.36
C SER A 12 -28.10 -7.52 -4.91
N SER A 13 -28.10 -8.59 -4.13
CA SER A 13 -27.48 -9.86 -4.52
C SER A 13 -28.19 -10.49 -5.72
N GLU A 14 -27.41 -10.96 -6.67
CA GLU A 14 -27.84 -11.93 -7.67
C GLU A 14 -27.50 -13.35 -7.18
N SER A 15 -28.17 -14.37 -7.71
CA SER A 15 -27.83 -15.75 -7.38
C SER A 15 -26.44 -16.09 -7.90
N ASP A 16 -25.62 -16.71 -7.03
CA ASP A 16 -24.36 -17.38 -7.38
C ASP A 16 -23.16 -16.43 -7.66
N ARG A 17 -22.85 -15.56 -6.70
CA ARG A 17 -21.68 -14.67 -6.76
C ARG A 17 -20.91 -14.60 -5.44
N THR A 18 -19.62 -14.38 -5.56
CA THR A 18 -18.69 -14.23 -4.43
C THR A 18 -18.68 -12.79 -3.91
N ILE A 19 -18.23 -12.58 -2.67
CA ILE A 19 -17.99 -11.23 -2.14
C ILE A 19 -17.02 -10.46 -3.05
N PHE A 20 -16.06 -11.13 -3.69
CA PHE A 20 -15.15 -10.52 -4.64
C PHE A 20 -15.89 -9.92 -5.84
N ASP A 21 -16.86 -10.65 -6.41
CA ASP A 21 -17.65 -10.14 -7.53
C ASP A 21 -18.46 -8.90 -7.11
N TYR A 22 -19.00 -8.90 -5.89
CA TYR A 22 -19.68 -7.71 -5.35
C TYR A 22 -18.73 -6.56 -5.08
N ALA A 23 -17.49 -6.82 -4.67
CA ALA A 23 -16.47 -5.79 -4.57
C ALA A 23 -16.20 -5.15 -5.93
N ASP A 24 -16.09 -5.93 -7.01
CA ASP A 24 -15.96 -5.40 -8.37
C ASP A 24 -17.18 -4.53 -8.77
N PHE A 25 -18.41 -4.96 -8.45
CA PHE A 25 -19.61 -4.16 -8.75
C PHE A 25 -19.70 -2.86 -7.94
N LEU A 26 -19.15 -2.84 -6.74
CA LEU A 26 -19.17 -1.68 -5.84
C LEU A 26 -17.93 -0.80 -5.98
N ASP A 27 -17.05 -1.09 -6.97
CA ASP A 27 -15.76 -0.43 -7.20
C ASP A 27 -14.82 -0.46 -5.97
N VAL A 28 -14.92 -1.53 -5.19
CA VAL A 28 -14.06 -1.81 -4.03
C VAL A 28 -12.88 -2.65 -4.48
N LYS A 29 -11.67 -2.08 -4.40
CA LYS A 29 -10.46 -2.77 -4.86
C LYS A 29 -10.01 -3.85 -3.89
N LEU A 30 -9.98 -5.09 -4.38
CA LEU A 30 -9.40 -6.24 -3.70
C LEU A 30 -8.23 -6.80 -4.51
N ALA A 31 -7.16 -7.23 -3.83
CA ALA A 31 -6.01 -7.85 -4.48
C ALA A 31 -6.29 -9.34 -4.76
N SER A 32 -5.88 -9.82 -5.94
CA SER A 32 -5.89 -11.25 -6.26
C SER A 32 -4.86 -11.59 -7.35
N THR A 33 -3.78 -12.24 -6.95
CA THR A 33 -2.76 -12.79 -7.86
C THR A 33 -3.02 -14.25 -8.25
N CYS A 34 -3.85 -14.97 -7.48
CA CYS A 34 -4.20 -16.38 -7.74
C CYS A 34 -5.43 -16.58 -8.65
N PHE A 35 -5.88 -15.54 -9.36
CA PHE A 35 -7.11 -15.58 -10.16
C PHE A 35 -8.32 -16.14 -9.37
N ARG A 36 -8.48 -15.68 -8.12
CA ARG A 36 -9.61 -16.04 -7.24
C ARG A 36 -9.64 -17.52 -6.80
N SER A 37 -8.57 -18.30 -6.98
CA SER A 37 -8.50 -19.70 -6.52
C SER A 37 -8.50 -19.87 -5.00
N GLY A 38 -8.13 -18.83 -4.25
CA GLY A 38 -8.02 -18.86 -2.79
C GLY A 38 -6.61 -19.14 -2.28
N GLU A 39 -5.62 -19.38 -3.14
CA GLU A 39 -4.25 -19.77 -2.72
C GLU A 39 -3.33 -18.59 -2.35
N CYS A 40 -3.57 -17.38 -2.87
CA CYS A 40 -2.71 -16.21 -2.57
C CYS A 40 -2.98 -15.56 -1.20
N HIS A 41 -4.18 -15.76 -0.64
CA HIS A 41 -4.64 -15.14 0.61
C HIS A 41 -4.62 -13.59 0.65
N GLU A 42 -4.69 -12.92 -0.50
CA GLU A 42 -4.64 -11.46 -0.59
C GLU A 42 -6.01 -10.78 -0.42
N CYS A 43 -7.09 -11.45 -0.83
CA CYS A 43 -8.45 -10.90 -0.86
C CYS A 43 -9.20 -11.00 0.48
N ILE A 44 -8.51 -10.83 1.60
CA ILE A 44 -9.12 -10.96 2.93
C ILE A 44 -10.04 -9.78 3.18
N VAL A 45 -11.27 -10.09 3.60
CA VAL A 45 -12.32 -9.13 3.97
C VAL A 45 -12.83 -9.45 5.38
N GLU A 46 -13.15 -8.40 6.14
CA GLU A 46 -13.99 -8.50 7.32
C GLU A 46 -15.45 -8.53 6.86
N VAL A 47 -16.24 -9.43 7.44
CA VAL A 47 -17.62 -9.71 7.03
C VAL A 47 -18.51 -9.71 8.26
N ASP A 48 -19.52 -8.85 8.23
CA ASP A 48 -20.66 -8.85 9.15
C ASP A 48 -21.91 -9.20 8.34
N ALA A 49 -22.52 -10.35 8.63
CA ALA A 49 -23.62 -10.88 7.83
C ALA A 49 -24.67 -11.57 8.70
N ASP A 50 -25.93 -11.46 8.28
CA ASP A 50 -27.00 -12.25 8.88
C ASP A 50 -26.72 -13.75 8.71
N THR A 51 -27.19 -14.55 9.68
CA THR A 51 -26.95 -16.00 9.69
C THR A 51 -27.47 -16.67 8.41
N GLY A 52 -26.61 -17.43 7.74
CA GLY A 52 -26.95 -18.17 6.51
C GLY A 52 -26.93 -17.33 5.23
N VAL A 53 -26.54 -16.04 5.30
CA VAL A 53 -26.36 -15.20 4.11
C VAL A 53 -25.07 -15.53 3.36
N VAL A 54 -24.02 -15.96 4.07
CA VAL A 54 -22.72 -16.28 3.46
C VAL A 54 -22.46 -17.78 3.59
N SER A 55 -21.86 -18.36 2.55
CA SER A 55 -21.47 -19.77 2.54
C SER A 55 -20.54 -20.11 3.70
N GLU A 56 -20.48 -21.38 4.08
CA GLU A 56 -19.48 -21.87 5.05
C GLU A 56 -18.04 -21.61 4.56
N LYS A 57 -17.09 -21.61 5.49
CA LYS A 57 -15.66 -21.47 5.18
C LYS A 57 -15.17 -22.68 4.37
N THR A 58 -14.36 -22.43 3.34
CA THR A 58 -13.65 -23.49 2.61
C THR A 58 -12.35 -23.88 3.30
N ASP A 59 -11.68 -24.95 2.83
CA ASP A 59 -10.36 -25.35 3.35
C ASP A 59 -9.31 -24.24 3.20
N SER A 60 -9.43 -23.41 2.16
CA SER A 60 -8.60 -22.22 1.94
C SER A 60 -8.84 -21.12 2.96
N GLU A 61 -9.90 -21.20 3.78
CA GLU A 61 -10.26 -20.17 4.78
C GLU A 61 -10.02 -20.63 6.22
N VAL A 62 -9.55 -21.85 6.45
CA VAL A 62 -9.39 -22.45 7.80
C VAL A 62 -8.45 -21.63 8.70
N PHE A 63 -7.48 -20.94 8.11
CA PHE A 63 -6.54 -20.10 8.86
C PHE A 63 -7.14 -18.76 9.33
N LEU A 64 -8.32 -18.38 8.82
CA LEU A 64 -8.95 -17.11 9.14
C LEU A 64 -9.81 -17.21 10.41
N PRO A 65 -9.70 -16.25 11.34
CA PRO A 65 -10.60 -16.17 12.49
C PRO A 65 -12.04 -15.88 12.06
N ASP A 66 -12.98 -16.01 12.99
CA ASP A 66 -14.39 -15.67 12.74
C ASP A 66 -14.53 -14.18 12.41
N GLY A 67 -15.50 -13.86 11.56
CA GLY A 67 -15.67 -12.52 10.98
C GLY A 67 -14.74 -12.21 9.80
N TYR A 68 -13.77 -13.06 9.46
CA TYR A 68 -12.89 -12.86 8.30
C TYR A 68 -13.06 -13.96 7.25
N ARG A 69 -13.05 -13.54 5.98
CA ARG A 69 -13.25 -14.41 4.81
C ARG A 69 -12.28 -14.06 3.68
N LEU A 70 -12.01 -15.03 2.81
CA LEU A 70 -11.45 -14.74 1.49
C LEU A 70 -12.60 -14.34 0.58
N ALA A 71 -12.56 -13.11 0.05
CA ALA A 71 -13.65 -12.59 -0.75
C ALA A 71 -13.95 -13.46 -1.98
N CYS A 72 -12.94 -14.14 -2.54
CA CYS A 72 -13.11 -15.04 -3.68
C CYS A 72 -13.70 -16.41 -3.35
N GLN A 73 -13.75 -16.81 -2.07
CA GLN A 73 -14.27 -18.10 -1.61
C GLN A 73 -15.64 -17.97 -0.92
N ALA A 74 -15.96 -16.78 -0.43
CA ALA A 74 -17.21 -16.50 0.26
C ALA A 74 -18.34 -16.19 -0.73
N TYR A 75 -19.30 -17.10 -0.88
CA TYR A 75 -20.48 -16.92 -1.72
C TYR A 75 -21.61 -16.26 -0.93
N VAL A 76 -22.32 -15.33 -1.57
CA VAL A 76 -23.51 -14.68 -0.99
C VAL A 76 -24.76 -15.41 -1.46
N HIS A 77 -25.48 -16.01 -0.51
CA HIS A 77 -26.75 -16.67 -0.76
C HIS A 77 -27.88 -15.64 -0.95
N SER A 78 -28.70 -15.89 -1.97
CA SER A 78 -29.90 -15.10 -2.23
C SER A 78 -31.04 -15.60 -1.34
N GLY A 79 -31.42 -14.83 -0.33
CA GLY A 79 -32.47 -15.26 0.61
C GLY A 79 -33.15 -14.13 1.38
N GLY A 80 -32.69 -12.89 1.22
CA GLY A 80 -33.03 -11.80 2.15
C GLY A 80 -31.96 -11.69 3.24
N GLY A 81 -32.00 -10.60 4.00
CA GLY A 81 -30.95 -10.24 4.95
C GLY A 81 -29.92 -9.26 4.36
N GLU A 82 -28.94 -8.92 5.18
CA GLU A 82 -27.88 -7.96 4.88
C GLU A 82 -26.49 -8.58 5.10
N ILE A 83 -25.54 -8.22 4.24
CA ILE A 83 -24.12 -8.46 4.42
C ILE A 83 -23.38 -7.13 4.24
N ARG A 84 -22.52 -6.82 5.19
CA ARG A 84 -21.51 -5.76 5.11
C ARG A 84 -20.13 -6.40 5.04
N PHE A 85 -19.31 -5.92 4.12
CA PHE A 85 -17.91 -6.32 4.06
C PHE A 85 -17.00 -5.12 3.87
N GLU A 86 -15.80 -5.22 4.44
CA GLU A 86 -14.74 -4.24 4.28
C GLU A 86 -13.44 -4.96 3.93
N PRO A 87 -12.66 -4.47 2.95
CA PRO A 87 -11.30 -4.94 2.74
C PRO A 87 -10.53 -4.87 4.06
N LEU A 88 -9.73 -5.91 4.36
CA LEU A 88 -8.80 -5.84 5.48
C LEU A 88 -7.73 -4.79 5.13
N ASN A 89 -8.03 -3.53 5.47
CA ASN A 89 -7.15 -2.40 5.27
C ASN A 89 -5.94 -2.57 6.19
N ARG A 90 -4.90 -3.23 5.68
CA ARG A 90 -3.55 -3.11 6.22
C ARG A 90 -3.07 -1.71 5.88
N LYS A 91 -3.58 -0.67 6.55
CA LYS A 91 -2.83 0.59 6.62
C LYS A 91 -1.44 0.20 7.10
N PRO A 92 -0.38 0.37 6.30
CA PRO A 92 0.95 0.00 6.73
C PRO A 92 1.23 0.76 8.02
N ARG A 93 1.35 0.04 9.15
CA ARG A 93 1.76 0.66 10.41
C ARG A 93 3.27 0.68 10.40
N ILE A 94 3.83 1.77 9.90
CA ILE A 94 5.24 2.07 10.10
C ILE A 94 5.41 2.57 11.52
N LEU A 95 6.52 2.18 12.16
CA LEU A 95 6.99 2.89 13.33
C LEU A 95 7.39 4.30 12.90
N THR A 96 6.66 5.32 13.36
CA THR A 96 6.90 6.75 13.05
C THR A 96 7.72 7.43 14.13
N SER A 97 7.96 6.76 15.26
CA SER A 97 8.80 7.26 16.33
C SER A 97 10.25 6.88 16.06
N THR A 98 10.98 7.77 15.40
CA THR A 98 12.43 7.65 15.26
C THR A 98 13.07 8.06 16.59
N VAL A 99 13.76 7.11 17.23
CA VAL A 99 14.62 7.44 18.39
C VAL A 99 15.86 8.11 17.81
N VAL A 100 15.86 9.45 17.81
CA VAL A 100 17.03 10.23 17.42
C VAL A 100 18.08 10.03 18.50
N ASN A 101 19.08 9.20 18.21
CA ASN A 101 20.25 9.08 19.07
C ASN A 101 21.10 10.34 18.86
N THR A 102 20.89 11.36 19.69
CA THR A 102 21.58 12.66 19.63
C THR A 102 23.08 12.59 19.94
N GLU A 103 23.68 11.40 19.98
CA GLU A 103 25.10 11.19 20.27
C GLU A 103 26.02 11.48 19.07
N HIS A 104 25.48 11.74 17.88
CA HIS A 104 26.27 12.20 16.73
C HIS A 104 26.40 13.74 16.76
N GLU A 105 27.46 14.24 17.40
CA GLU A 105 27.71 15.67 17.61
C GLU A 105 28.09 16.48 16.33
N VAL A 106 28.27 15.84 15.17
CA VAL A 106 28.57 16.53 13.90
C VAL A 106 27.81 15.89 12.74
N LEU A 107 26.96 16.68 12.08
CA LEU A 107 26.33 16.33 10.81
C LEU A 107 27.31 16.56 9.67
N ASP A 108 27.54 15.53 8.85
CA ASP A 108 28.37 15.59 7.65
C ASP A 108 27.61 15.05 6.41
N PRO A 109 26.54 15.74 5.98
CA PRO A 109 25.77 15.31 4.82
C PRO A 109 26.55 15.53 3.51
N LEU A 110 26.38 14.61 2.56
CA LEU A 110 27.01 14.70 1.24
C LEU A 110 26.56 15.95 0.45
N ILE A 111 25.31 16.37 0.67
CA ILE A 111 24.80 17.67 0.23
C ILE A 111 24.99 18.66 1.37
N SER A 112 25.70 19.76 1.11
CA SER A 112 25.95 20.80 2.12
C SER A 112 25.73 22.20 1.57
N VAL A 113 25.32 23.13 2.44
CA VAL A 113 25.13 24.54 2.09
C VAL A 113 26.32 25.35 2.60
N ARG A 114 26.99 26.10 1.71
CA ARG A 114 28.11 26.98 2.05
C ARG A 114 27.94 28.29 1.28
N ASN A 115 28.02 29.43 1.96
CA ASN A 115 27.96 30.76 1.33
C ASN A 115 26.77 30.96 0.36
N SER A 116 25.57 30.48 0.71
CA SER A 116 24.37 30.51 -0.15
C SER A 116 24.43 29.68 -1.44
N GLU A 117 25.38 28.75 -1.54
CA GLU A 117 25.45 27.73 -2.59
C GLU A 117 25.28 26.33 -1.98
N VAL A 118 24.71 25.43 -2.77
CA VAL A 118 24.48 24.02 -2.45
C VAL A 118 25.54 23.19 -3.15
N PHE A 119 26.22 22.32 -2.40
CA PHE A 119 27.31 21.48 -2.89
C PHE A 119 26.98 20.00 -2.76
N TYR A 120 27.31 19.21 -3.78
CA TYR A 120 27.47 17.75 -3.68
C TYR A 120 28.96 17.44 -3.53
N GLY A 121 29.41 17.11 -2.33
CA GLY A 121 30.83 17.07 -1.99
C GLY A 121 31.48 18.45 -2.19
N ASP A 122 32.31 18.58 -3.24
CA ASP A 122 32.98 19.83 -3.61
C ASP A 122 32.37 20.52 -4.85
N LEU A 123 31.37 19.90 -5.50
CA LEU A 123 30.74 20.42 -6.70
C LEU A 123 29.57 21.34 -6.34
N SER A 124 29.60 22.61 -6.75
CA SER A 124 28.42 23.51 -6.69
C SER A 124 27.35 23.00 -7.65
N VAL A 125 26.18 22.67 -7.12
CA VAL A 125 25.06 22.07 -7.88
C VAL A 125 23.82 22.95 -7.94
N ASP A 126 23.62 23.86 -6.96
CA ASP A 126 22.50 24.78 -6.95
C ASP A 126 22.76 26.00 -6.03
N ARG A 127 21.85 26.97 -6.03
CA ARG A 127 21.80 28.07 -5.06
C ARG A 127 20.89 27.73 -3.91
N TYR A 128 21.26 28.15 -2.71
CA TYR A 128 20.43 27.99 -1.53
C TYR A 128 19.21 28.91 -1.56
N ARG A 129 18.03 28.39 -1.18
CA ARG A 129 16.75 29.10 -1.23
C ARG A 129 15.98 29.09 0.10
N GLY A 130 16.68 28.86 1.22
CA GLY A 130 16.08 28.88 2.56
C GLY A 130 15.73 27.52 3.15
N GLY A 131 16.12 26.42 2.49
CA GLY A 131 16.05 25.08 3.06
C GLY A 131 16.77 24.05 2.18
N CYS A 132 17.34 23.04 2.81
CA CYS A 132 17.99 21.92 2.14
C CYS A 132 17.51 20.59 2.73
N TYR A 133 16.76 19.83 1.94
CA TYR A 133 16.10 18.61 2.40
C TYR A 133 16.57 17.38 1.62
N GLY A 134 16.51 16.23 2.28
CA GLY A 134 16.77 14.91 1.70
C GLY A 134 15.59 13.97 1.92
N LEU A 135 15.53 12.92 1.11
CA LEU A 135 14.57 11.83 1.28
C LEU A 135 15.34 10.57 1.66
N ALA A 136 15.04 10.01 2.83
CA ALA A 136 15.40 8.64 3.16
C ALA A 136 14.28 7.72 2.69
N LEU A 137 14.61 6.69 1.90
CA LEU A 137 13.63 5.81 1.27
C LEU A 137 13.99 4.35 1.47
N ASP A 138 13.05 3.57 2.00
CA ASP A 138 13.11 2.11 2.08
C ASP A 138 12.06 1.51 1.14
N LEU A 139 12.54 0.81 0.10
CA LEU A 139 11.71 0.14 -0.90
C LEU A 139 11.60 -1.34 -0.55
N GLY A 140 10.69 -1.66 0.36
CA GLY A 140 10.31 -3.03 0.65
C GLY A 140 9.50 -3.67 -0.48
N THR A 141 9.40 -5.00 -0.46
CA THR A 141 8.59 -5.75 -1.44
C THR A 141 7.11 -5.40 -1.35
N THR A 142 6.60 -5.19 -0.15
CA THR A 142 5.18 -4.87 0.12
C THR A 142 4.94 -3.39 0.39
N THR A 143 5.91 -2.69 0.98
CA THR A 143 5.72 -1.33 1.49
C THR A 143 6.89 -0.46 1.10
N ILE A 144 6.59 0.77 0.69
CA ILE A 144 7.55 1.86 0.53
C ILE A 144 7.43 2.74 1.76
N VAL A 145 8.55 3.01 2.44
CA VAL A 145 8.65 3.92 3.57
C VAL A 145 9.55 5.09 3.19
N MET A 146 9.15 6.30 3.55
CA MET A 146 9.87 7.52 3.21
C MET A 146 9.92 8.47 4.40
N GLU A 147 11.06 9.11 4.61
CA GLU A 147 11.24 10.21 5.55
C GLU A 147 11.82 11.43 4.83
N LEU A 148 11.20 12.59 5.06
CA LEU A 148 11.73 13.87 4.64
C LEU A 148 12.61 14.40 5.76
N VAL A 149 13.88 14.64 5.48
CA VAL A 149 14.90 15.02 6.46
C VAL A 149 15.43 16.39 6.11
N ASP A 150 15.48 17.30 7.09
CA ASP A 150 16.24 18.53 6.97
C ASP A 150 17.72 18.21 7.09
N LEU A 151 18.49 18.47 6.03
CA LEU A 151 19.91 18.15 5.96
C LEU A 151 20.77 19.11 6.78
N GLU A 152 20.23 20.27 7.18
CA GLU A 152 20.93 21.26 8.00
C GLU A 152 20.83 20.91 9.49
N SER A 153 19.66 20.46 9.95
CA SER A 153 19.42 20.06 11.34
C SER A 153 19.51 18.55 11.60
N GLY A 154 19.46 17.73 10.56
CA GLY A 154 19.40 16.27 10.65
C GLY A 154 18.06 15.73 11.17
N LEU A 155 17.04 16.58 11.34
CA LEU A 155 15.75 16.20 11.88
C LEU A 155 14.81 15.68 10.79
N VAL A 156 13.98 14.71 11.16
CA VAL A 156 12.89 14.23 10.31
C VAL A 156 11.74 15.25 10.36
N CYS A 157 11.39 15.81 9.21
CA CYS A 157 10.27 16.73 9.04
C CYS A 157 8.92 15.99 9.00
N THR A 158 8.84 14.90 8.22
CA THR A 158 7.66 14.05 8.10
C THR A 158 8.04 12.65 7.62
N SER A 159 7.21 11.66 7.93
CA SER A 159 7.36 10.27 7.49
C SER A 159 6.07 9.76 6.85
N ALA A 160 6.20 8.98 5.79
CA ALA A 160 5.07 8.43 5.04
C ALA A 160 5.32 6.97 4.61
N SER A 161 4.23 6.23 4.37
CA SER A 161 4.27 4.94 3.68
C SER A 161 3.25 4.86 2.58
N ALA A 162 3.57 4.03 1.59
CA ALA A 162 2.61 3.52 0.62
C ALA A 162 2.81 2.00 0.44
N GLU A 163 1.79 1.32 -0.07
CA GLU A 163 1.98 -0.01 -0.63
C GLU A 163 2.91 0.07 -1.85
N ASN A 164 3.73 -0.96 -2.02
CA ASN A 164 4.57 -1.08 -3.20
C ASN A 164 3.67 -1.41 -4.40
N PRO A 165 3.55 -0.51 -5.40
CA PRO A 165 2.65 -0.69 -6.53
C PRO A 165 3.10 -1.81 -7.46
N GLN A 166 4.28 -2.40 -7.28
CA GLN A 166 4.77 -3.52 -8.09
C GLN A 166 4.07 -4.86 -7.80
N SER A 167 3.05 -4.87 -6.94
CA SER A 167 2.24 -6.06 -6.66
C SER A 167 1.61 -6.66 -7.92
N PHE A 168 1.29 -5.86 -8.95
CA PHE A 168 0.79 -6.38 -10.24
C PHE A 168 1.81 -7.24 -11.00
N GLY A 169 3.11 -7.02 -10.79
CA GLY A 169 4.18 -7.81 -11.40
C GLY A 169 4.60 -9.01 -10.56
N GLY A 170 3.98 -9.22 -9.40
CA GLY A 170 4.27 -10.33 -8.50
C GLY A 170 4.22 -9.93 -7.03
N SER A 171 3.80 -10.89 -6.20
CA SER A 171 3.75 -10.76 -4.74
C SER A 171 5.13 -10.86 -4.08
N ASP A 172 6.11 -11.45 -4.77
CA ASP A 172 7.49 -11.61 -4.32
C ASP A 172 8.52 -11.18 -5.40
N VAL A 173 9.80 -11.13 -5.00
CA VAL A 173 10.90 -10.68 -5.86
C VAL A 173 11.11 -11.59 -7.08
N MET A 174 11.01 -12.91 -6.91
CA MET A 174 11.23 -13.86 -8.00
C MET A 174 10.14 -13.72 -9.06
N SER A 175 8.89 -13.60 -8.62
CA SER A 175 7.75 -13.35 -9.50
C SER A 175 7.95 -12.06 -10.33
N ARG A 176 8.45 -10.98 -9.70
CA ARG A 176 8.76 -9.71 -10.38
C ARG A 176 9.94 -9.81 -11.35
N ILE A 177 10.97 -10.59 -11.01
CA ILE A 177 12.09 -10.86 -11.92
C ILE A 177 11.57 -11.57 -13.17
N SER A 178 10.78 -12.63 -13.00
CA SER A 178 10.16 -13.34 -14.11
C SER A 178 9.26 -12.44 -14.94
N TYR A 179 8.45 -11.59 -14.31
CA TYR A 179 7.62 -10.60 -15.01
C TYR A 179 8.46 -9.65 -15.87
N SER A 180 9.53 -9.08 -15.30
CA SER A 180 10.41 -8.11 -15.98
C SER A 180 11.27 -8.69 -17.12
N SER A 181 11.46 -10.02 -17.15
CA SER A 181 12.26 -10.69 -18.18
C SER A 181 11.62 -10.69 -19.58
N ARG A 182 10.34 -10.30 -19.68
CA ARG A 182 9.68 -10.00 -20.95
C ARG A 182 9.97 -8.53 -21.27
N SER A 183 10.64 -8.27 -22.39
CA SER A 183 11.40 -7.04 -22.70
C SER A 183 10.73 -5.70 -22.40
N ASP A 184 9.40 -5.65 -22.33
CA ASP A 184 8.63 -4.42 -22.24
C ASP A 184 8.15 -4.12 -20.80
N TYR A 185 8.24 -5.11 -19.90
CA TYR A 185 7.65 -5.05 -18.55
C TYR A 185 8.60 -4.54 -17.46
N PHE A 186 9.90 -4.43 -17.74
CA PHE A 186 10.84 -3.79 -16.81
C PHE A 186 10.50 -2.30 -16.59
N GLU A 187 10.20 -1.58 -17.67
CA GLU A 187 9.84 -0.17 -17.58
C GLU A 187 8.56 0.06 -16.78
N GLU A 188 7.61 -0.88 -16.83
CA GLU A 188 6.35 -0.76 -16.09
C GLU A 188 6.56 -0.82 -14.58
N LEU A 189 7.38 -1.77 -14.10
CA LEU A 189 7.73 -1.88 -12.69
C LEU A 189 8.48 -0.64 -12.19
N GLN A 190 9.38 -0.08 -13.00
CA GLN A 190 10.10 1.14 -12.65
C GLN A 190 9.16 2.35 -12.63
N LYS A 191 8.34 2.54 -13.67
CA LYS A 191 7.37 3.65 -13.78
C LYS A 191 6.39 3.63 -12.62
N ALA A 192 5.89 2.46 -12.23
CA ALA A 192 4.99 2.30 -11.10
C ALA A 192 5.64 2.79 -9.80
N THR A 193 6.87 2.34 -9.51
CA THR A 193 7.62 2.75 -8.32
C THR A 193 7.93 4.24 -8.32
N VAL A 194 8.49 4.78 -9.40
CA VAL A 194 8.81 6.22 -9.52
C VAL A 194 7.56 7.09 -9.34
N SER A 195 6.44 6.68 -9.93
CA SER A 195 5.16 7.41 -9.78
C SER A 195 4.64 7.37 -8.34
N ALA A 196 4.80 6.25 -7.64
CA ALA A 196 4.44 6.15 -6.23
C ALA A 196 5.33 7.03 -5.35
N ILE A 197 6.65 6.98 -5.55
CA ILE A 197 7.61 7.82 -4.83
C ILE A 197 7.27 9.30 -5.03
N ASN A 198 7.12 9.76 -6.27
CA ASN A 198 6.81 11.17 -6.55
C ASN A 198 5.50 11.63 -5.92
N ARG A 199 4.46 10.77 -5.93
CA ARG A 199 3.17 11.09 -5.28
C ARG A 199 3.32 11.21 -3.76
N VAL A 200 4.07 10.30 -3.14
CA VAL A 200 4.32 10.34 -1.69
C VAL A 200 5.18 11.55 -1.34
N THR A 201 6.24 11.84 -2.10
CA THR A 201 7.06 13.04 -1.95
C THR A 201 6.22 14.31 -2.00
N GLN A 202 5.34 14.46 -3.01
CA GLN A 202 4.50 15.66 -3.13
C GLN A 202 3.63 15.84 -1.88
N LYS A 203 3.00 14.77 -1.40
CA LYS A 203 2.18 14.80 -0.19
C LYS A 203 3.01 15.19 1.04
N MET A 204 4.22 14.65 1.18
CA MET A 204 5.13 14.99 2.28
C MET A 204 5.56 16.46 2.24
N CYS A 205 5.84 17.01 1.05
CA CYS A 205 6.12 18.42 0.89
C CYS A 205 4.92 19.28 1.28
N ASP A 206 3.72 18.92 0.82
CA ASP A 206 2.49 19.66 1.15
C ASP A 206 2.21 19.66 2.67
N GLU A 207 2.57 18.59 3.38
CA GLU A 207 2.44 18.46 4.84
C GLU A 207 3.52 19.24 5.62
N ALA A 208 4.75 19.30 5.08
CA ALA A 208 5.87 19.99 5.72
C ALA A 208 5.84 21.53 5.54
N GLY A 209 5.21 22.01 4.45
CA GLY A 209 5.14 23.43 4.07
C GLY A 209 6.30 23.88 3.18
#